data_AF-A0A949A3U7-F1
#
_entry.id   AF-A0A949A3U7-F1
#
_cell.length_a   1.000
_cell.length_b   1.000
_cell.length_c   1.000
_cell.angle_alpha   90.00
_cell.angle_beta   90.00
_cell.angle_gamma   90.00
#
_symmetry.space_group_name_H-M   'P 1'
#
loop_
_entity.id
_entity.type
_entity.pdbx_description
1 polymer ?
#
loop_
_entity_poly.entity_id
_entity_poly.type
_entity_poly.pdbx_seq_one_letter_code
_entity_poly.pdbx_strand_id
1 'polypeptide(L)'
;MNICEPVLDRYAIHDSYACRKGKGSVRALARARWFSRKNNWYLKLDIRRYFDSIDHGVVIRLLHRRFKDKPLLHLFAQLLATYQTEPGRGMHNFCSK
;
A
#
# COMPACT_ATOMS: atom_id res chain seq x y z
N MET A 1 -10.34 -7.47 10.75
CA MET A 1 -9.58 -6.48 11.56
C MET A 1 -9.89 -5.12 10.95
N ASN A 2 -10.99 -4.46 11.35
CA ASN A 2 -11.83 -3.68 10.42
C ASN A 2 -11.80 -2.14 10.59
N ILE A 3 -10.97 -1.57 11.45
CA ILE A 3 -11.12 -0.14 11.81
C ILE A 3 -10.38 0.79 10.84
N CYS A 4 -9.16 0.44 10.44
CA CYS A 4 -8.35 1.28 9.54
C CYS A 4 -8.66 1.05 8.06
N GLU A 5 -9.13 -0.16 7.71
CA GLU A 5 -9.41 -0.57 6.32
C GLU A 5 -10.37 0.39 5.60
N PRO A 6 -11.52 0.82 6.17
CA PRO A 6 -12.46 1.70 5.47
C PRO A 6 -11.88 3.10 5.18
N VAL A 7 -11.04 3.62 6.08
CA VAL A 7 -10.39 4.93 5.93
C VAL A 7 -9.35 4.85 4.82
N LEU A 8 -8.52 3.81 4.82
CA LEU A 8 -7.49 3.60 3.79
C LEU A 8 -8.11 3.29 2.42
N ASP A 9 -9.16 2.47 2.38
CA ASP A 9 -9.82 2.07 1.14
C ASP A 9 -10.48 3.25 0.42
N ARG A 10 -11.01 4.24 1.18
CA ARG A 10 -11.57 5.49 0.63
C ARG A 10 -10.54 6.30 -0.17
N TYR A 11 -9.25 6.22 0.19
CA TYR A 11 -8.19 6.94 -0.50
C TYR A 11 -7.41 6.08 -1.50
N ALA A 12 -7.70 4.78 -1.57
CA ALA A 12 -7.05 3.88 -2.50
C ALA A 12 -7.53 4.16 -3.93
N ILE A 13 -6.59 4.12 -4.89
CA ILE A 13 -6.91 4.22 -6.31
C ILE A 13 -7.87 3.08 -6.68
N HIS A 14 -8.87 3.38 -7.52
CA HIS A 14 -9.87 2.40 -7.91
C HIS A 14 -9.23 1.15 -8.56
N ASP A 15 -8.26 1.34 -9.45
CA ASP A 15 -7.57 0.26 -10.15
C ASP A 15 -6.43 -0.38 -9.32
N SER A 16 -6.37 -0.13 -8.00
CA SER A 16 -5.56 -0.93 -7.08
C SER A 16 -6.32 -2.18 -6.65
N TYR A 17 -5.74 -3.35 -6.94
CA TYR A 17 -6.35 -4.67 -6.71
C TYR A 17 -5.66 -5.52 -5.65
N ALA A 18 -4.47 -5.12 -5.17
CA ALA A 18 -3.70 -5.91 -4.21
C ALA A 18 -4.26 -5.76 -2.78
N CYS A 19 -4.28 -6.85 -2.02
CA CYS A 19 -4.63 -6.92 -0.58
C CYS A 19 -5.94 -6.18 -0.21
N ARG A 20 -6.96 -6.17 -1.11
CA ARG A 20 -8.24 -5.47 -0.91
C ARG A 20 -9.43 -6.43 -0.92
N LYS A 21 -10.39 -6.24 -0.03
CA LYS A 21 -11.58 -7.10 0.02
C LYS A 21 -12.39 -7.00 -1.27
N GLY A 22 -12.66 -8.15 -1.88
CA GLY A 22 -13.38 -8.22 -3.16
C GLY A 22 -12.60 -7.73 -4.37
N LYS A 23 -11.31 -7.38 -4.25
CA LYS A 23 -10.42 -7.12 -5.38
C LYS A 23 -9.28 -8.14 -5.32
N GLY A 24 -8.98 -8.75 -6.46
CA GLY A 24 -7.99 -9.82 -6.52
C GLY A 24 -7.48 -9.98 -7.94
N SER A 25 -6.55 -10.91 -8.13
CA SER A 25 -5.82 -11.11 -9.38
C SER A 25 -6.74 -11.32 -10.59
N VAL A 26 -7.85 -12.03 -10.40
CA VAL A 26 -8.86 -12.26 -11.46
C VAL A 26 -9.47 -10.94 -11.94
N ARG A 27 -9.86 -10.05 -11.02
CA ARG A 27 -10.45 -8.74 -11.38
C ARG A 27 -9.40 -7.79 -11.98
N ALA A 28 -8.15 -7.86 -11.50
CA ALA A 28 -7.05 -7.12 -12.08
C ALA A 28 -6.80 -7.52 -13.54
N LEU A 29 -6.78 -8.82 -13.82
CA LEU A 29 -6.59 -9.36 -15.17
C LEU A 29 -7.74 -8.96 -16.11
N ALA A 30 -8.99 -9.04 -15.64
CA ALA A 30 -10.15 -8.61 -16.41
C ALA A 30 -10.07 -7.12 -16.80
N ARG A 31 -9.63 -6.27 -15.86
CA ARG A 31 -9.41 -4.83 -16.10
C ARG A 31 -8.28 -4.58 -17.10
N ALA A 32 -7.15 -5.26 -16.94
CA ALA A 32 -6.01 -5.15 -17.84
C ALA A 32 -6.40 -5.57 -19.28
N ARG A 33 -7.16 -6.66 -19.44
CA ARG A 33 -7.67 -7.11 -20.73
C ARG A 33 -8.58 -6.07 -21.39
N TRP A 34 -9.42 -5.39 -20.61
CA TRP A 34 -10.28 -4.32 -21.14
C TRP A 34 -9.46 -3.13 -21.68
N PHE A 35 -8.43 -2.70 -20.96
CA PHE A 35 -7.54 -1.63 -21.42
C PHE A 35 -6.71 -2.03 -22.65
N SER A 36 -6.22 -3.27 -22.69
CA SER A 36 -5.45 -3.80 -23.83
C SER A 36 -6.25 -3.85 -25.13
N ARG A 37 -7.59 -3.93 -25.06
CA ARG A 37 -8.45 -3.86 -26.26
C ARG A 37 -8.67 -2.44 -26.77
N LYS A 38 -8.38 -1.42 -25.96
CA LYS A 38 -8.57 -0.01 -26.30
C LYS A 38 -7.26 0.70 -26.67
N ASN A 39 -6.14 0.22 -26.14
CA ASN A 39 -4.82 0.80 -26.32
C ASN A 39 -3.84 -0.26 -26.80
N ASN A 40 -3.05 0.06 -27.81
CA ASN A 40 -2.04 -0.85 -28.37
C ASN A 40 -0.72 -0.83 -27.59
N TRP A 41 -0.56 0.10 -26.66
CA TRP A 41 0.67 0.31 -25.90
C TRP A 41 0.41 0.13 -24.41
N TYR A 42 1.38 -0.46 -23.71
CA TYR A 42 1.35 -0.61 -22.27
C TYR A 42 2.72 -0.27 -21.68
N LEU A 43 2.69 0.21 -20.44
CA LEU A 43 3.90 0.51 -19.67
C LEU A 43 3.98 -0.47 -18.50
N LYS A 44 5.07 -1.25 -18.46
CA LYS A 44 5.38 -2.13 -17.34
C LYS A 44 6.35 -1.42 -16.41
N LEU A 45 5.92 -1.16 -15.18
CA LEU A 45 6.75 -0.60 -14.11
C LEU A 45 6.81 -1.61 -12.96
N ASP A 46 7.98 -1.79 -12.39
CA ASP A 46 8.19 -2.60 -11.20
C ASP A 46 9.20 -1.91 -10.27
N ILE A 47 8.94 -1.94 -8.96
CA ILE A 47 9.80 -1.31 -7.97
C ILE A 47 10.60 -2.40 -7.26
N ARG A 48 11.92 -2.42 -7.51
CA ARG A 48 12.83 -3.35 -6.85
C ARG A 48 12.83 -3.10 -5.35
N ARG A 49 12.65 -4.17 -4.56
CA ARG A 49 12.66 -4.13 -3.09
C ARG A 49 11.75 -3.03 -2.53
N TYR A 50 10.52 -2.95 -3.06
CA TYR A 50 9.53 -1.95 -2.68
C TYR A 50 9.47 -1.75 -1.16
N PHE A 51 9.28 -2.83 -0.40
CA PHE A 51 9.17 -2.78 1.05
C PHE A 51 10.43 -2.26 1.76
N ASP A 52 11.63 -2.62 1.30
CA ASP A 52 12.90 -2.16 1.89
C ASP A 52 13.16 -0.68 1.59
N SER A 53 12.66 -0.17 0.46
CA SER A 53 12.88 1.21 0.01
C SER A 53 11.96 2.25 0.66
N ILE A 54 11.00 1.82 1.49
CA ILE A 54 10.01 2.72 2.09
C ILE A 54 10.64 3.55 3.22
N ASP A 55 10.58 4.88 3.07
CA ASP A 55 11.01 5.84 4.09
C ASP A 55 9.94 6.01 5.18
N HIS A 56 10.33 5.76 6.43
CA HIS A 56 9.43 5.84 7.59
C HIS A 56 8.87 7.24 7.81
N GLY A 57 9.69 8.27 7.60
CA GLY A 57 9.29 9.67 7.75
C GLY A 57 8.23 10.07 6.74
N VAL A 58 8.30 9.55 5.52
CA VAL A 58 7.26 9.73 4.50
C VAL A 58 5.97 9.03 4.90
N VAL A 59 6.03 7.76 5.34
CA VAL A 59 4.83 7.00 5.74
C VAL A 59 4.13 7.68 6.93
N ILE A 60 4.87 8.04 7.97
CA ILE A 60 4.32 8.70 9.16
C ILE A 60 3.66 10.03 8.77
N ARG A 61 4.31 10.83 7.91
CA ARG A 61 3.74 12.09 7.42
C ARG A 61 2.44 11.89 6.62
N LEU A 62 2.37 10.84 5.81
CA LEU A 62 1.15 10.48 5.09
C LEU A 62 0.05 10.02 6.06
N LEU A 63 0.38 9.24 7.09
CA LEU A 63 -0.57 8.81 8.11
C LEU A 63 -1.11 9.99 8.94
N HIS A 64 -0.29 10.96 9.32
CA HIS A 64 -0.72 12.18 10.03
C HIS A 64 -1.73 13.03 9.24
N ARG A 65 -1.71 12.95 7.91
CA ARG A 65 -2.71 13.62 7.06
C ARG A 65 -4.07 12.91 7.09
N ARG A 66 -4.10 11.60 7.39
CA ARG A 66 -5.31 10.77 7.32
C ARG A 66 -5.93 10.47 8.68
N PHE A 67 -5.10 10.23 9.69
CA PHE A 67 -5.53 9.93 11.05
C PHE A 67 -5.15 11.09 11.98
N LYS A 68 -6.06 11.46 12.89
CA LYS A 68 -5.83 12.50 13.92
C LYS A 68 -5.60 11.93 15.32
N ASP A 69 -5.82 10.63 15.47
CA ASP A 69 -5.66 9.91 16.73
C ASP A 69 -4.17 9.71 17.05
N LYS A 70 -3.70 10.36 18.13
CA LYS A 70 -2.30 10.33 18.56
C LYS A 70 -1.85 8.92 19.03
N PRO A 71 -2.60 8.23 19.91
CA PRO A 71 -2.35 6.82 20.24
C PRO A 71 -2.16 5.91 19.02
N LEU A 72 -3.06 6.03 18.03
CA LEU A 72 -2.99 5.21 16.81
C LEU A 72 -1.73 5.50 15.98
N LEU A 73 -1.38 6.78 15.83
CA LEU A 73 -0.16 7.19 15.12
C LEU A 73 1.11 6.73 15.85
N HIS A 74 1.10 6.73 17.18
CA HIS A 74 2.21 6.20 17.97
C HIS A 74 2.38 4.69 17.74
N LEU A 75 1.28 3.93 17.71
CA LEU A 75 1.32 2.50 17.40
C LEU A 75 1.87 2.23 16.00
N PHE A 76 1.47 3.01 14.99
CA PHE A 76 2.04 2.89 13.65
C PHE A 76 3.55 3.18 13.63
N ALA A 77 4.01 4.20 14.36
CA ALA A 77 5.43 4.52 14.47
C ALA A 77 6.21 3.37 15.14
N GLN A 78 5.66 2.78 16.20
CA GLN A 78 6.26 1.61 16.86
C GLN A 78 6.35 0.40 15.91
N LEU A 79 5.27 0.11 15.16
CA LEU A 79 5.26 -0.97 14.17
C LEU A 79 6.31 -0.76 13.08
N LEU A 80 6.45 0.45 12.55
CA LEU A 80 7.49 0.76 11.57
C LEU A 80 8.88 0.61 12.18
N ALA A 81 9.07 1.04 13.44
CA ALA A 81 10.35 0.90 14.12
C ALA A 81 10.80 -0.55 14.34
N THR A 82 9.87 -1.53 14.33
CA THR A 82 10.22 -2.97 14.52
C THR A 82 11.06 -3.55 13.38
N TYR A 83 11.00 -2.99 12.18
CA TYR A 83 11.72 -3.51 11.01
C TYR A 83 12.38 -2.38 10.25
N GLN A 84 13.71 -2.40 10.21
CA GLN A 84 14.54 -1.44 9.49
C GLN A 84 15.62 -2.22 8.76
N THR A 85 15.65 -2.08 7.43
CA THR A 85 16.76 -2.59 6.60
C THR A 85 17.93 -1.61 6.57
N GLU A 86 17.62 -0.31 6.69
CA GLU A 86 18.56 0.80 6.91
C GLU A 86 17.95 1.78 7.92
N PRO A 87 18.73 2.64 8.61
CA PRO A 87 18.18 3.60 9.57
C PRO A 87 17.06 4.45 8.95
N GLY A 88 15.82 4.29 9.43
CA GLY A 88 14.64 5.01 8.94
C GLY A 88 14.04 4.50 7.62
N ARG A 89 14.48 3.35 7.11
CA ARG A 89 13.95 2.73 5.88
C ARG A 89 13.63 1.24 6.05
N GLY A 90 12.60 0.81 5.34
CA GLY A 90 12.17 -0.57 5.25
C GLY A 90 10.87 -0.84 5.96
N MET A 91 10.06 -1.75 5.43
CA MET A 91 8.80 -2.13 6.06
C MET A 91 8.64 -3.63 5.97
N HIS A 92 8.13 -4.26 7.03
CA HIS A 92 7.88 -5.69 6.99
C HIS A 92 6.75 -6.01 6.00
N ASN A 93 6.95 -6.98 5.11
CA ASN A 93 5.94 -7.38 4.13
C ASN A 93 4.91 -8.32 4.78
N PHE A 94 3.76 -7.77 5.17
CA PHE A 94 2.66 -8.54 5.75
C PHE A 94 1.69 -9.16 4.74
N CYS A 95 1.84 -8.91 3.42
CA CYS A 95 0.91 -9.41 2.40
C CYS A 95 1.31 -10.79 1.81
N SER A 96 2.19 -11.55 2.49
CA SER A 96 2.66 -12.88 2.03
C SER A 96 1.92 -14.06 2.69
N LYS A 97 0.64 -13.92 3.06
CA LYS A 97 -0.22 -15.03 3.49
C LYS A 97 -1.36 -15.26 2.52
#